data_AF-A0A1H9J0G2-F1
#
_entry.id   AF-A0A1H9J0G2-F1
#
_cell.length_a   1.000
_cell.length_b   1.000
_cell.length_c   1.000
_cell.angle_alpha   90.00
_cell.angle_beta   90.00
_cell.angle_gamma   90.00
#
_symmetry.space_group_name_H-M   'P 1'
#
loop_
_entity.id
_entity.type
_entity.pdbx_description
1 polymer ?
#
loop_
_entity_poly.entity_id
_entity_poly.type
_entity_poly.pdbx_seq_one_letter_code
_entity_poly.pdbx_strand_id
1 'polypeptide(L)'
;MMDWNTGDRVVDHVLRNLEGFSTWREDSDAESTGQFLSGVISCRDMLPQAVARHFQLPNLFVGSAHFDRSQDYRRELISEVTSALKSGLVEAKADPQLERESGTDFSDRPRSRGEDILEALKEFSGDRSKASLSRLRAAVSPTHLQSRIKTIEMLTTRQRPYGNQSPELAILGELHRLESEAKNYFSEKM
;
A
#
# COMPACT_ATOMS: atom_id res chain seq x y z
N MET A 1 -10.21 -11.63 11.92
CA MET A 1 -9.09 -11.32 11.02
C MET A 1 -8.51 -12.65 10.58
N MET A 2 -8.45 -12.92 9.28
CA MET A 2 -7.90 -14.18 8.77
C MET A 2 -6.37 -14.10 8.79
N ASP A 3 -5.73 -15.26 8.98
CA ASP A 3 -4.28 -15.36 8.88
C ASP A 3 -3.87 -15.61 7.42
N TRP A 4 -3.49 -14.53 6.73
CA TRP A 4 -2.99 -14.58 5.35
C TRP A 4 -1.49 -14.86 5.32
N ASN A 5 -1.13 -15.91 4.60
CA ASN A 5 0.25 -16.33 4.37
C ASN A 5 0.41 -16.83 2.93
N THR A 6 0.22 -15.92 1.98
CA THR A 6 0.40 -16.21 0.55
C THR A 6 1.87 -16.34 0.16
N GLY A 7 2.77 -15.89 1.03
CA GLY A 7 4.21 -15.79 0.73
C GLY A 7 4.60 -14.46 0.10
N ASP A 8 3.64 -13.68 -0.41
CA ASP A 8 3.83 -12.29 -0.85
C ASP A 8 3.22 -11.31 0.16
N ARG A 9 4.07 -10.45 0.72
CA ARG A 9 3.67 -9.52 1.79
C ARG A 9 2.71 -8.43 1.31
N VAL A 10 2.78 -8.04 0.04
CA VAL A 10 1.87 -7.05 -0.55
C VAL A 10 0.49 -7.67 -0.69
N VAL A 11 0.41 -8.88 -1.23
CA VAL A 11 -0.85 -9.63 -1.35
C VAL A 11 -1.50 -9.84 0.02
N ASP A 12 -0.74 -10.30 1.00
CA ASP A 12 -1.24 -10.49 2.38
C ASP A 12 -1.74 -9.18 2.99
N HIS A 13 -1.08 -8.05 2.69
CA HIS A 13 -1.53 -6.74 3.18
C HIS A 13 -2.80 -6.27 2.51
N VAL A 14 -2.90 -6.40 1.18
CA VAL A 14 -4.09 -6.03 0.42
C VAL A 14 -5.30 -6.83 0.90
N LEU A 15 -5.15 -8.14 1.11
CA LEU A 15 -6.22 -8.99 1.66
C LEU A 15 -6.67 -8.54 3.06
N ARG A 16 -5.75 -8.16 3.95
CA ARG A 16 -6.09 -7.59 5.26
C ARG A 16 -6.82 -6.25 5.15
N ASN A 17 -6.47 -5.41 4.19
CA ASN A 17 -7.20 -4.16 3.95
C ASN A 17 -8.62 -4.43 3.45
N LEU A 18 -8.79 -5.39 2.53
CA LEU A 18 -10.10 -5.83 2.06
C LEU A 18 -10.96 -6.42 3.20
N GLU A 19 -10.37 -7.12 4.17
CA GLU A 19 -11.09 -7.51 5.40
C GLU A 19 -11.61 -6.28 6.17
N GLY A 20 -10.76 -5.26 6.36
CA GLY A 20 -11.17 -4.01 6.99
C GLY A 20 -12.35 -3.36 6.26
N PHE A 21 -12.24 -3.21 4.94
CA PHE A 21 -13.31 -2.68 4.09
C PHE A 21 -14.57 -3.54 4.09
N SER A 22 -14.47 -4.85 4.25
CA SER A 22 -15.65 -5.74 4.34
C SER A 22 -16.55 -5.45 5.56
N THR A 23 -16.02 -4.72 6.55
CA THR A 23 -16.75 -4.31 7.76
C THR A 23 -17.17 -2.84 7.77
N TRP A 24 -17.06 -2.16 6.62
CA TRP A 24 -17.40 -0.75 6.49
C TRP A 24 -18.86 -0.47 6.87
N ARG A 25 -19.12 0.67 7.51
CA ARG A 25 -20.46 1.00 8.00
C ARG A 25 -21.35 1.50 6.88
N GLU A 26 -22.53 0.90 6.75
CA GLU A 26 -23.51 1.26 5.71
C GLU A 26 -24.11 2.67 5.91
N ASP A 27 -24.12 3.20 7.13
CA ASP A 27 -24.65 4.54 7.44
C ASP A 27 -23.67 5.68 7.15
N SER A 28 -22.53 5.38 6.52
CA SER A 28 -21.51 6.34 6.11
C SER A 28 -22.05 7.52 5.28
N ASP A 29 -21.45 8.68 5.47
CA ASP A 29 -21.72 9.86 4.67
C ASP A 29 -21.10 9.76 3.26
N ALA A 30 -21.35 10.78 2.43
CA ALA A 30 -20.87 10.81 1.05
C ALA A 30 -19.35 10.75 0.95
N GLU A 31 -18.63 11.51 1.79
CA GLU A 31 -17.17 11.56 1.78
C GLU A 31 -16.57 10.20 2.19
N SER A 32 -17.06 9.62 3.27
CA SER A 32 -16.66 8.29 3.76
C SER A 32 -16.97 7.20 2.73
N THR A 33 -18.08 7.33 1.99
CA THR A 33 -18.41 6.42 0.87
C THR A 33 -17.40 6.57 -0.28
N GLY A 34 -17.00 7.80 -0.62
CA GLY A 34 -15.96 8.05 -1.61
C GLY A 34 -14.60 7.47 -1.21
N GLN A 35 -14.21 7.61 0.06
CA GLN A 35 -13.00 7.01 0.63
C GLN A 35 -13.04 5.47 0.59
N PHE A 36 -14.18 4.88 0.96
CA PHE A 36 -14.42 3.44 0.89
C PHE A 36 -14.23 2.91 -0.53
N LEU A 37 -14.92 3.50 -1.51
CA LEU A 37 -14.82 3.07 -2.91
C LEU A 37 -13.40 3.22 -3.45
N SER A 38 -12.75 4.35 -3.17
CA SER A 38 -11.36 4.58 -3.59
C SER A 38 -10.43 3.53 -2.99
N GLY A 39 -10.58 3.21 -1.71
CA GLY A 39 -9.77 2.21 -1.02
C GLY A 39 -9.96 0.79 -1.56
N VAL A 40 -11.20 0.40 -1.86
CA VAL A 40 -11.51 -0.92 -2.45
C VAL A 40 -10.95 -1.00 -3.87
N ILE A 41 -11.08 0.06 -4.69
CA ILE A 41 -10.49 0.12 -6.03
C ILE A 41 -8.98 -0.05 -5.97
N SER A 42 -8.28 0.75 -5.16
CA SER A 42 -6.82 0.63 -5.02
C SER A 42 -6.38 -0.75 -4.52
N CYS A 43 -7.16 -1.40 -3.66
CA CYS A 43 -6.87 -2.77 -3.27
C CYS A 43 -7.05 -3.75 -4.44
N ARG A 44 -8.16 -3.63 -5.18
CA ARG A 44 -8.45 -4.47 -6.36
C ARG A 44 -7.37 -4.34 -7.42
N ASP A 45 -6.91 -3.13 -7.69
CA ASP A 45 -5.90 -2.85 -8.71
C ASP A 45 -4.52 -3.43 -8.34
N MET A 46 -4.26 -3.62 -7.04
CA MET A 46 -3.05 -4.25 -6.50
C MET A 46 -3.13 -5.78 -6.40
N LEU A 47 -4.29 -6.41 -6.66
CA LEU A 47 -4.42 -7.86 -6.56
C LEU A 47 -3.85 -8.56 -7.81
N PRO A 48 -3.05 -9.62 -7.64
CA PRO A 48 -2.72 -10.52 -8.75
C PRO A 48 -3.97 -11.25 -9.23
N GLN A 49 -3.99 -11.67 -10.49
CA GLN A 49 -5.14 -12.33 -11.13
C GLN A 49 -5.59 -13.58 -10.37
N ALA A 50 -4.63 -14.34 -9.83
CA ALA A 50 -4.87 -15.54 -9.03
C ALA A 50 -5.75 -15.26 -7.80
N VAL A 51 -5.66 -14.06 -7.22
CA VAL A 51 -6.46 -13.63 -6.07
C VAL A 51 -7.70 -12.87 -6.52
N ALA A 52 -7.57 -11.99 -7.52
CA ALA A 52 -8.66 -11.14 -8.01
C ALA A 52 -9.88 -11.94 -8.50
N ARG A 53 -9.67 -13.14 -9.04
CA ARG A 53 -10.75 -14.03 -9.53
C ARG A 53 -11.80 -14.42 -8.49
N HIS A 54 -11.47 -14.33 -7.19
CA HIS A 54 -12.38 -14.66 -6.10
C HIS A 54 -13.34 -13.51 -5.77
N PHE A 55 -13.09 -12.30 -6.27
CA PHE A 55 -13.85 -11.11 -5.91
C PHE A 55 -14.82 -10.71 -7.04
N GLN A 56 -16.09 -11.06 -6.87
CA GLN A 56 -17.18 -10.63 -7.76
C GLN A 56 -17.70 -9.25 -7.36
N LEU A 57 -16.83 -8.24 -7.46
CA LEU A 57 -17.18 -6.87 -7.09
C LEU A 57 -18.12 -6.25 -8.13
N PRO A 58 -19.10 -5.42 -7.70
CA PRO A 58 -19.90 -4.62 -8.62
C PRO A 58 -19.01 -3.59 -9.33
N ASN A 59 -19.57 -2.87 -10.29
CA ASN A 59 -18.84 -1.79 -10.95
C ASN A 59 -18.48 -0.68 -9.96
N LEU A 60 -17.21 -0.63 -9.57
CA LEU A 60 -16.68 0.38 -8.66
C LEU A 60 -16.30 1.63 -9.44
N PHE A 61 -16.87 2.78 -9.07
CA PHE A 61 -16.56 4.05 -9.68
C PHE A 61 -16.57 5.18 -8.64
N VAL A 62 -15.58 6.06 -8.71
CA VAL A 62 -15.51 7.29 -7.93
C VAL A 62 -15.91 8.46 -8.82
N GLY A 63 -17.07 9.04 -8.55
CA GLY A 63 -17.55 10.28 -9.18
C GLY A 63 -18.67 10.89 -8.36
N SER A 64 -19.40 11.88 -8.90
CA SER A 64 -20.33 12.67 -8.08
C SER A 64 -21.52 11.88 -7.51
N ALA A 65 -21.77 10.64 -7.97
CA ALA A 65 -22.91 9.83 -7.57
C ALA A 65 -23.05 9.61 -6.05
N HIS A 66 -21.95 9.52 -5.28
CA HIS A 66 -22.05 9.38 -3.83
C HIS A 66 -22.42 10.70 -3.12
N PHE A 67 -22.23 11.86 -3.76
CA PHE A 67 -22.70 13.15 -3.28
C PHE A 67 -24.13 13.45 -3.75
N ASP A 68 -24.44 13.13 -5.00
CA ASP A 68 -25.69 13.53 -5.66
C ASP A 68 -26.86 12.61 -5.33
N ARG A 69 -26.60 11.37 -4.90
CA ARG A 69 -27.64 10.37 -4.61
C ARG A 69 -27.99 10.28 -3.14
N SER A 70 -29.14 9.64 -2.88
CA SER A 70 -29.70 9.47 -1.54
C SER A 70 -28.81 8.62 -0.63
N GLN A 71 -29.07 8.71 0.67
CA GLN A 71 -28.41 7.85 1.66
C GLN A 71 -28.76 6.37 1.45
N ASP A 72 -29.98 6.06 1.01
CA ASP A 72 -30.38 4.67 0.73
C ASP A 72 -29.58 4.07 -0.43
N TYR A 73 -29.30 4.85 -1.49
CA TYR A 73 -28.41 4.42 -2.56
C TYR A 73 -27.01 4.10 -2.04
N ARG A 74 -26.44 4.95 -1.17
CA ARG A 74 -25.13 4.70 -0.57
C ARG A 74 -25.12 3.44 0.29
N ARG A 75 -26.16 3.24 1.10
CA ARG A 75 -26.33 2.02 1.92
C ARG A 75 -26.36 0.76 1.07
N GLU A 76 -27.17 0.76 0.02
CA GLU A 76 -27.29 -0.38 -0.90
C GLU A 76 -25.93 -0.68 -1.57
N LEU A 77 -25.25 0.34 -2.08
CA LEU A 77 -23.92 0.20 -2.68
C LEU A 77 -22.88 -0.35 -1.68
N ILE A 78 -22.82 0.20 -0.47
CA ILE A 78 -21.89 -0.29 0.57
C ILE A 78 -22.22 -1.74 0.93
N SER A 79 -23.52 -2.07 1.07
CA SER A 79 -23.95 -3.42 1.42
C SER A 79 -23.56 -4.43 0.32
N GLU A 80 -23.77 -4.08 -0.95
CA GLU A 80 -23.39 -4.92 -2.10
C GLU A 80 -21.87 -5.14 -2.14
N VAL A 81 -21.06 -4.08 -2.05
CA VAL A 81 -19.60 -4.19 -2.08
C VAL A 81 -19.08 -4.98 -0.87
N THR A 82 -19.55 -4.68 0.34
CA THR A 82 -19.09 -5.38 1.55
C THR A 82 -19.49 -6.86 1.54
N SER A 83 -20.66 -7.21 0.99
CA SER A 83 -21.09 -8.60 0.79
C SER A 83 -20.17 -9.33 -0.20
N ALA A 84 -19.89 -8.72 -1.36
CA ALA A 84 -18.96 -9.28 -2.35
C ALA A 84 -17.55 -9.47 -1.78
N LEU A 85 -17.06 -8.52 -0.98
CA LEU A 85 -15.77 -8.65 -0.27
C LEU A 85 -15.77 -9.82 0.70
N LYS A 86 -16.81 -9.99 1.52
CA LYS A 86 -16.92 -11.11 2.46
C LYS A 86 -16.90 -12.45 1.73
N SER A 87 -17.66 -12.59 0.65
CA SER A 87 -17.67 -13.82 -0.15
C SER A 87 -16.29 -14.10 -0.74
N GLY A 88 -15.68 -13.10 -1.39
CA GLY A 88 -14.38 -13.26 -2.03
C GLY A 88 -13.26 -13.56 -1.05
N LEU A 89 -13.28 -12.99 0.16
CA LEU A 89 -12.32 -13.32 1.23
C LEU A 89 -12.48 -14.78 1.69
N VAL A 90 -13.71 -15.28 1.84
CA VAL A 90 -13.95 -16.69 2.20
C VAL A 90 -13.46 -17.62 1.10
N GLU A 91 -13.75 -17.31 -0.16
CA GLU A 91 -13.31 -18.09 -1.32
C GLU A 91 -11.79 -18.10 -1.47
N ALA A 92 -11.15 -16.92 -1.38
CA ALA A 92 -9.70 -16.80 -1.43
C ALA A 92 -9.04 -17.57 -0.28
N LYS A 93 -9.60 -17.51 0.94
CA LYS A 93 -9.02 -18.26 2.07
C LYS A 93 -9.19 -19.76 1.93
N ALA A 94 -10.22 -20.20 1.20
CA ALA A 94 -10.45 -21.62 0.93
C ALA A 94 -9.60 -22.16 -0.23
N ASP A 95 -8.92 -21.29 -1.02
CA ASP A 95 -8.11 -21.71 -2.16
C ASP A 95 -6.70 -22.15 -1.73
N PRO A 96 -6.35 -23.44 -1.83
CA PRO A 96 -5.02 -23.94 -1.46
C PRO A 96 -3.91 -23.40 -2.35
N GLN A 97 -4.23 -22.90 -3.55
CA GLN A 97 -3.26 -22.26 -4.44
C GLN A 97 -2.79 -20.90 -3.90
N LEU A 98 -3.49 -20.32 -2.93
CA LEU A 98 -3.06 -19.05 -2.34
C LEU A 98 -2.18 -19.25 -1.10
N GLU A 99 -1.94 -20.48 -0.63
CA GLU A 99 -1.03 -20.72 0.48
C GLU A 99 0.44 -20.64 0.04
N ARG A 100 1.34 -20.16 0.91
CA ARG A 100 2.78 -19.96 0.63
C ARG A 100 3.47 -21.16 -0.01
N GLU A 101 3.09 -22.37 0.40
CA GLU A 101 3.72 -23.62 -0.05
C GLU A 101 3.29 -24.03 -1.46
N SER A 102 2.24 -23.44 -2.02
CA SER A 102 1.73 -23.74 -3.36
C SER A 102 2.70 -23.31 -4.48
N GLY A 103 3.54 -22.32 -4.22
CA GLY A 103 4.44 -21.74 -5.22
C GLY A 103 3.72 -20.96 -6.33
N THR A 104 2.48 -20.54 -6.10
CA THR A 104 1.74 -19.68 -7.04
C THR A 104 2.50 -18.39 -7.31
N ASP A 105 2.56 -18.02 -8.59
CA ASP A 105 3.18 -16.78 -9.02
C ASP A 105 2.22 -15.60 -8.86
N PHE A 106 2.69 -14.55 -8.20
CA PHE A 106 1.99 -13.28 -8.01
C PHE A 106 2.70 -12.11 -8.69
N SER A 107 3.65 -12.39 -9.59
CA SER A 107 4.46 -11.38 -10.29
C SER A 107 3.66 -10.47 -11.24
N ASP A 108 2.40 -10.83 -11.54
CA ASP A 108 1.48 -10.05 -12.37
C ASP A 108 0.86 -8.86 -11.63
N ARG A 109 0.95 -8.80 -10.30
CA ARG A 109 0.50 -7.63 -9.54
C ARG A 109 1.38 -6.41 -9.82
N PRO A 110 0.85 -5.19 -9.72
CA PRO A 110 1.68 -3.98 -9.72
C PRO A 110 2.68 -3.96 -8.56
N ARG A 111 3.80 -3.27 -8.79
CA ARG A 111 4.77 -2.97 -7.73
C ARG A 111 4.17 -1.97 -6.75
N SER A 112 4.33 -2.27 -5.47
CA SER A 112 3.99 -1.34 -4.38
C SER A 112 4.98 -0.17 -4.34
N ARG A 113 4.53 0.95 -3.80
CA ARG A 113 5.39 2.13 -3.58
C ARG A 113 6.60 1.81 -2.69
N GLY A 114 6.44 0.94 -1.69
CA GLY A 114 7.53 0.48 -0.84
C GLY A 114 8.62 -0.26 -1.60
N GLU A 115 8.24 -1.09 -2.59
CA GLU A 115 9.20 -1.77 -3.46
C GLU A 115 9.99 -0.78 -4.34
N ASP A 116 9.39 0.31 -4.81
CA ASP A 116 10.14 1.35 -5.53
C ASP A 116 11.09 2.12 -4.59
N ILE A 117 10.64 2.44 -3.38
CA ILE A 117 11.47 3.13 -2.38
C ILE A 117 12.69 2.28 -2.02
N LEU A 118 12.51 0.96 -1.82
CA LEU A 118 13.60 0.05 -1.50
C LEU A 118 14.61 -0.06 -2.64
N GLU A 119 14.15 -0.07 -3.90
CA GLU A 119 15.04 -0.05 -5.06
C GLU A 119 15.85 1.25 -5.13
N ALA A 120 15.19 2.41 -5.01
CA ALA A 120 15.88 3.70 -5.01
C ALA A 120 16.83 3.87 -3.81
N LEU A 121 16.48 3.28 -2.66
CA LEU A 121 17.32 3.28 -1.47
C LEU A 121 18.58 2.44 -1.66
N LYS A 122 18.44 1.26 -2.29
CA LYS A 122 19.57 0.39 -2.64
C LYS A 122 20.52 1.11 -3.60
N GLU A 123 19.97 1.81 -4.58
CA GLU A 123 20.75 2.61 -5.52
C GLU A 123 21.53 3.73 -4.79
N PHE A 124 20.87 4.52 -3.96
CA PHE A 124 21.52 5.60 -3.19
C PHE A 124 22.59 5.06 -2.21
N SER A 125 22.35 3.89 -1.63
CA SER A 125 23.29 3.27 -0.70
C SER A 125 24.55 2.72 -1.41
N GLY A 126 24.42 2.29 -2.67
CA GLY A 126 25.54 1.86 -3.52
C GLY A 126 26.32 3.03 -4.12
N ASP A 127 25.63 4.08 -4.58
CA ASP A 127 26.23 5.30 -5.12
C ASP A 127 25.53 6.52 -4.52
N ARG A 128 26.19 7.25 -3.62
CA ARG A 128 25.65 8.44 -2.93
C ARG A 128 25.74 9.71 -3.76
N SER A 129 25.46 9.61 -5.06
CA SER A 129 25.44 10.75 -5.98
C SER A 129 24.19 11.62 -5.81
N LYS A 130 24.24 12.85 -6.35
CA LYS A 130 23.06 13.72 -6.40
C LYS A 130 21.92 13.11 -7.22
N ALA A 131 22.25 12.29 -8.22
CA ALA A 131 21.28 11.64 -9.10
C ALA A 131 20.49 10.56 -8.36
N SER A 132 21.17 9.66 -7.65
CA SER A 132 20.52 8.62 -6.84
C SER A 132 19.72 9.21 -5.68
N LEU A 133 20.18 10.30 -5.07
CA LEU A 133 19.41 11.05 -4.06
C LEU A 133 18.13 11.65 -4.65
N SER A 134 18.20 12.20 -5.87
CA SER A 134 17.02 12.71 -6.57
C SER A 134 16.02 11.61 -6.91
N ARG A 135 16.48 10.41 -7.30
CA ARG A 135 15.62 9.24 -7.53
C ARG A 135 14.94 8.79 -6.25
N LEU A 136 15.69 8.70 -5.15
CA LEU A 136 15.14 8.36 -3.83
C LEU A 136 14.10 9.38 -3.38
N ARG A 137 14.36 10.69 -3.58
CA ARG A 137 13.38 11.76 -3.30
C ARG A 137 12.09 11.59 -4.12
N ALA A 138 12.22 11.26 -5.40
CA ALA A 138 11.05 11.02 -6.26
C ALA A 138 10.24 9.80 -5.80
N ALA A 139 10.92 8.71 -5.44
CA ALA A 139 10.28 7.48 -4.98
C ALA A 139 9.46 7.67 -3.69
N VAL A 140 9.94 8.50 -2.75
CA VAL A 140 9.21 8.78 -1.50
C VAL A 140 8.13 9.86 -1.66
N SER A 141 7.94 10.47 -2.83
CA SER A 141 6.92 11.51 -3.01
C SER A 141 5.61 10.92 -3.52
N PRO A 142 4.42 11.28 -2.99
CA PRO A 142 4.12 12.23 -1.89
C PRO A 142 3.89 11.57 -0.52
N THR A 143 4.80 10.70 -0.06
CA THR A 143 4.65 9.96 1.21
C THR A 143 5.12 10.77 2.42
N HIS A 144 4.75 10.33 3.63
CA HIS A 144 5.26 10.90 4.89
C HIS A 144 6.80 10.71 5.06
N LEU A 145 7.39 9.78 4.31
CA LEU A 145 8.82 9.46 4.33
C LEU A 145 9.69 10.57 3.73
N GLN A 146 9.10 11.56 3.06
CA GLN A 146 9.80 12.75 2.57
C GLN A 146 10.58 13.47 3.68
N SER A 147 10.08 13.46 4.92
CA SER A 147 10.76 14.05 6.07
C SER A 147 12.13 13.41 6.33
N ARG A 148 12.26 12.09 6.12
CA ARG A 148 13.51 11.34 6.26
C ARG A 148 14.51 11.72 5.18
N ILE A 149 14.05 11.89 3.95
CA ILE A 149 14.91 12.33 2.84
C ILE A 149 15.47 13.73 3.09
N LYS A 150 14.67 14.65 3.62
CA LYS A 150 15.16 15.98 4.04
C LYS A 150 16.26 15.88 5.09
N THR A 151 16.13 14.96 6.05
CA THR A 151 17.17 14.69 7.06
C THR A 151 18.43 14.13 6.41
N ILE A 152 18.31 13.15 5.51
CA ILE A 152 19.46 12.57 4.78
C ILE A 152 20.19 13.66 3.99
N GLU A 153 19.47 14.49 3.24
CA GLU A 153 20.04 15.62 2.48
C GLU A 153 20.80 16.60 3.38
N MET A 154 20.19 17.01 4.49
CA MET A 154 20.85 17.87 5.47
C MET A 154 22.14 17.21 5.98
N LEU A 155 22.11 15.91 6.31
CA LEU A 155 23.27 15.20 6.84
C LEU A 155 24.39 15.02 5.79
N THR A 156 24.06 14.82 4.51
CA THR A 156 25.08 14.68 3.44
C THR A 156 25.94 15.91 3.24
N THR A 157 25.43 17.10 3.58
CA THR A 157 26.15 18.37 3.46
C THR A 157 26.82 18.81 4.76
N ARG A 158 26.60 18.06 5.85
CA ARG A 158 27.00 18.46 7.20
C ARG A 158 28.42 18.00 7.53
N GLN A 159 29.26 18.95 7.96
CA GLN A 159 30.62 18.64 8.44
C GLN A 159 30.71 18.42 9.96
N ARG A 160 29.77 19.01 10.73
CA ARG A 160 29.75 18.93 12.20
C ARG A 160 28.90 17.75 12.68
N PRO A 161 29.21 17.17 13.86
CA PRO A 161 28.38 16.14 14.48
C PRO A 161 26.88 16.49 14.52
N TYR A 162 26.04 15.46 14.44
CA TYR A 162 24.61 15.54 14.60
C TYR A 162 24.21 14.84 15.90
N GLY A 163 23.85 15.64 16.92
CA GLY A 163 23.76 15.14 18.29
C GLY A 163 25.10 14.57 18.75
N ASN A 164 25.09 13.31 19.20
CA ASN A 164 26.27 12.59 19.68
C ASN A 164 26.94 11.73 18.61
N GLN A 165 26.56 11.87 17.33
CA GLN A 165 27.02 11.00 16.24
C GLN A 165 27.75 11.79 15.15
N SER A 166 28.67 11.10 14.46
CA SER A 166 29.21 11.62 13.20
C SER A 166 28.08 11.68 12.15
N PRO A 167 28.14 12.62 11.18
CA PRO A 167 27.14 12.71 10.11
C PRO A 167 26.96 11.39 9.36
N GLU A 168 28.04 10.64 9.13
CA GLU A 168 28.01 9.34 8.46
C GLU A 168 27.20 8.29 9.22
N LEU A 169 27.40 8.18 10.53
CA LEU A 169 26.61 7.25 11.36
C LEU A 169 25.13 7.65 11.42
N ALA A 170 24.84 8.95 11.45
CA ALA A 170 23.47 9.46 11.42
C ALA A 170 22.78 9.14 10.07
N ILE A 171 23.50 9.25 8.94
CA ILE A 171 22.98 8.88 7.61
C ILE A 171 22.63 7.39 7.59
N LEU A 172 23.52 6.51 8.03
CA LEU A 172 23.26 5.07 8.10
C LEU A 172 22.02 4.75 8.95
N GLY A 173 21.85 5.46 10.07
CA GLY A 173 20.66 5.35 10.92
C GLY A 173 19.36 5.74 10.20
N GLU A 174 19.36 6.85 9.45
CA GLU A 174 18.18 7.26 8.67
C GLU A 174 17.89 6.32 7.49
N LEU A 175 18.93 5.81 6.81
CA LEU A 175 18.76 4.84 5.74
C LEU A 175 18.13 3.54 6.27
N HIS A 176 18.56 3.06 7.43
CA HIS A 176 17.97 1.87 8.05
C HIS A 176 16.51 2.08 8.46
N ARG A 177 16.18 3.26 9.01
CA ARG A 177 14.79 3.62 9.35
C ARG A 177 13.91 3.68 8.10
N LEU A 178 14.41 4.32 7.03
CA LEU A 178 13.71 4.41 5.76
C LEU A 178 13.49 3.02 5.14
N GLU A 179 14.48 2.13 5.20
CA GLU A 179 14.34 0.74 4.74
C GLU A 179 13.25 0.00 5.52
N SER A 180 13.26 0.11 6.84
CA SER A 180 12.29 -0.55 7.73
C SER A 180 10.86 -0.09 7.45
N GLU A 181 10.65 1.20 7.23
CA GLU A 181 9.33 1.76 6.92
C GLU A 181 8.89 1.43 5.49
N ALA A 182 9.79 1.50 4.51
CA ALA A 182 9.50 1.16 3.12
C ALA A 182 9.07 -0.31 2.96
N LYS A 183 9.65 -1.23 3.74
CA LYS A 183 9.26 -2.66 3.79
C LYS A 183 7.81 -2.91 4.19
N ASN A 184 7.15 -1.92 4.77
CA ASN A 184 5.75 -2.00 5.21
C ASN A 184 4.85 -1.03 4.42
N TYR A 185 5.36 -0.42 3.35
CA TYR A 185 4.66 0.58 2.57
C TYR A 185 4.05 -0.07 1.32
N PHE A 186 2.83 -0.59 1.45
CA PHE A 186 2.21 -1.45 0.44
C PHE A 186 1.23 -0.74 -0.51
N SER A 187 1.07 0.59 -0.40
CA SER A 187 0.11 1.33 -1.22
C SER A 187 0.52 1.41 -2.69
N GLU A 188 -0.47 1.60 -3.56
CA GLU A 188 -0.29 1.82 -4.99
C GLU A 188 0.40 3.17 -5.30
N LYS A 189 0.90 3.31 -6.53
CA LYS A 189 1.34 4.59 -7.10
C LYS A 189 0.13 5.50 -7.34
N MET A 190 -0.16 6.41 -6.40
CA MET A 190 -0.93 7.64 -6.70
C MET A 190 -0.21 8.51 -7.73
#